data_AF-A0A816HP37-F1
#
_entry.id   AF-A0A816HP37-F1
#
_cell.length_a   1.000
_cell.length_b   1.000
_cell.length_c   1.000
_cell.angle_alpha   90.00
_cell.angle_beta   90.00
_cell.angle_gamma   90.00
#
_symmetry.space_group_name_H-M   'P 1'
#
loop_
_entity.id
_entity.type
_entity.pdbx_description
1 polymer ?
#
loop_
_entity_poly.entity_id
_entity_poly.type
_entity_poly.pdbx_seq_one_letter_code
_entity_poly.pdbx_strand_id
1 'polypeptide(L)'
;IHGKVYNDCDCAHLFDEKQLILLAKLISKYHQFLITNSSTLSTNKKSTTREHLLKEFKQSIDVINECRKERIDLVNEYYLGCYPLLKRLLEESLSKQEKSHSNRNYLIHRNIRPSKIIWSSNNENDQIIGIIDFENLNYDTLWRDLAVCLSTFCTSSSPSIITDVDRMRIFISEYMKQISGGVAKVSSQTEQEVFHLIVDEIILCACEDFTFIYWQYQHQNELFQGIKALEFYYKRALWHAEHALK
;
A
#
# COMPACT_ATOMS: atom_id res chain seq x y z
N ILE A 1 -17.70 16.99 -15.52
CA ILE A 1 -17.53 16.88 -14.05
C ILE A 1 -16.59 17.99 -13.63
N HIS A 2 -17.06 18.98 -12.85
CA HIS A 2 -16.18 20.00 -12.27
C HIS A 2 -15.54 19.40 -11.02
N GLY A 3 -14.32 18.90 -11.15
CA GLY A 3 -13.60 18.32 -10.02
C GLY A 3 -12.10 18.59 -10.09
N LYS A 4 -11.48 18.72 -8.92
CA LYS A 4 -10.05 18.88 -8.71
C LYS A 4 -9.44 17.53 -8.35
N VAL A 5 -8.23 17.30 -8.83
CA VAL A 5 -7.37 16.18 -8.44
C VAL A 5 -6.14 16.79 -7.75
N TYR A 6 -5.74 16.23 -6.62
CA TYR A 6 -4.57 16.70 -5.88
C TYR A 6 -3.34 15.84 -6.21
N ASN A 7 -2.14 16.42 -6.23
CA ASN A 7 -0.91 15.65 -6.38
C ASN A 7 -0.61 14.86 -5.10
N ASP A 8 -0.02 13.67 -5.22
CA ASP A 8 0.27 12.79 -4.08
C ASP A 8 1.13 13.46 -2.98
N CYS A 9 1.99 14.43 -3.34
CA CYS A 9 2.87 15.14 -2.40
C CYS A 9 2.17 16.27 -1.61
N ASP A 10 1.00 16.73 -2.05
CA ASP A 10 0.34 17.93 -1.50
C ASP A 10 -0.68 17.60 -0.41
N CYS A 11 -0.85 16.32 -0.04
CA CYS A 11 -2.09 15.86 0.59
C CYS A 11 -2.05 15.55 2.08
N ALA A 12 -0.88 15.45 2.68
CA ALA A 12 -0.77 14.94 4.05
C ALA A 12 -1.41 15.84 5.12
N HIS A 13 -1.59 17.13 4.83
CA HIS A 13 -2.25 18.10 5.71
C HIS A 13 -3.69 18.43 5.27
N LEU A 14 -4.15 17.87 4.15
CA LEU A 14 -5.40 18.29 3.51
C LEU A 14 -6.65 17.59 4.04
N PHE A 15 -6.51 16.46 4.73
CA PHE A 15 -7.70 15.71 5.17
C PHE A 15 -8.00 15.95 6.64
N ASP A 16 -9.20 16.39 6.96
CA ASP A 16 -9.74 16.30 8.31
C ASP A 16 -10.47 14.96 8.50
N GLU A 17 -10.98 14.73 9.71
CA GLU A 17 -11.76 13.53 10.05
C GLU A 17 -12.96 13.33 9.10
N LYS A 18 -13.65 14.42 8.74
CA LYS A 18 -14.83 14.37 7.87
C LYS A 18 -14.46 13.88 6.46
N GLN A 19 -13.33 14.33 5.92
CA GLN A 19 -12.84 13.91 4.61
C GLN A 19 -12.37 12.44 4.62
N LEU A 20 -11.75 11.97 5.72
CA LEU A 20 -11.41 10.55 5.88
C LEU A 20 -12.66 9.66 5.93
N ILE A 21 -13.71 10.09 6.62
CA ILE A 21 -15.01 9.39 6.66
C ILE A 21 -15.63 9.33 5.25
N LEU A 22 -15.59 10.42 4.49
CA LEU A 22 -16.08 10.43 3.11
C LEU A 22 -15.27 9.50 2.20
N LEU A 23 -13.95 9.47 2.36
CA LEU A 23 -13.07 8.60 1.60
C LEU A 23 -13.34 7.12 1.90
N ALA A 24 -13.51 6.78 3.19
CA ALA A 24 -13.88 5.42 3.62
C ALA A 24 -15.18 4.95 2.98
N LYS A 25 -16.22 5.81 2.98
CA LYS A 25 -17.52 5.54 2.35
C LYS A 25 -17.43 5.36 0.84
N LEU A 26 -16.58 6.13 0.16
CA LEU A 26 -16.36 5.99 -1.28
C LEU A 26 -15.69 4.66 -1.59
N ILE A 27 -14.57 4.36 -0.91
CA ILE A 27 -13.77 3.16 -1.16
C ILE A 27 -14.59 1.91 -0.82
N SER A 28 -15.41 1.94 0.23
CA SER A 28 -16.31 0.82 0.56
C SER A 28 -17.35 0.59 -0.55
N LYS A 29 -17.99 1.65 -1.06
CA LYS A 29 -18.95 1.54 -2.18
C LYS A 29 -18.27 1.03 -3.44
N TYR A 30 -17.04 1.49 -3.69
CA TYR A 30 -16.24 1.04 -4.82
C TYR A 30 -15.90 -0.46 -4.72
N HIS A 31 -15.40 -0.91 -3.58
CA HIS A 31 -15.14 -2.33 -3.35
C HIS A 31 -16.43 -3.15 -3.49
N GLN A 32 -17.57 -2.71 -2.95
CA GLN A 32 -18.86 -3.38 -3.17
C GLN A 32 -19.20 -3.49 -4.66
N PHE A 33 -19.02 -2.41 -5.42
CA PHE A 33 -19.23 -2.41 -6.87
C PHE A 33 -18.32 -3.43 -7.58
N LEU A 34 -17.02 -3.45 -7.28
CA LEU A 34 -16.08 -4.39 -7.89
C LEU A 34 -16.43 -5.86 -7.56
N ILE A 35 -16.78 -6.13 -6.31
CA ILE A 35 -17.19 -7.47 -5.86
C ILE A 35 -18.40 -7.95 -6.67
N THR A 36 -19.42 -7.09 -6.81
CA THR A 36 -20.65 -7.41 -7.55
C THR A 36 -20.45 -7.54 -9.06
N ASN A 37 -19.51 -6.81 -9.65
CA ASN A 37 -19.33 -6.73 -11.11
C ASN A 37 -18.05 -7.41 -11.64
N SER A 38 -17.29 -8.09 -10.77
CA SER A 38 -15.96 -8.65 -11.08
C SER A 38 -15.91 -9.56 -12.31
N SER A 39 -16.98 -10.32 -12.59
CA SER A 39 -17.06 -11.22 -13.75
C SER A 39 -17.07 -10.50 -15.11
N THR A 40 -17.34 -9.20 -15.12
CA THR A 40 -17.44 -8.38 -16.34
C THR A 40 -16.22 -7.50 -16.60
N LEU A 41 -15.26 -7.49 -15.68
CA LEU A 41 -14.11 -6.59 -15.71
C LEU A 41 -12.83 -7.36 -16.05
N SER A 42 -12.08 -6.85 -17.02
CA SER A 42 -10.77 -7.36 -17.41
C SER A 42 -9.72 -7.05 -16.33
N THR A 43 -8.80 -7.99 -16.07
CA THR A 43 -7.70 -7.79 -15.13
C THR A 43 -6.35 -7.67 -15.83
N ASN A 44 -5.46 -6.88 -15.22
CA ASN A 44 -4.08 -6.73 -15.69
C ASN A 44 -3.13 -7.46 -14.72
N LYS A 45 -2.78 -8.70 -15.10
CA LYS A 45 -1.68 -9.54 -14.55
C LYS A 45 -1.80 -10.00 -13.09
N LYS A 46 -0.82 -10.77 -12.60
CA LYS A 46 -0.74 -11.34 -11.24
C LYS A 46 -0.28 -10.30 -10.21
N SER A 47 -0.83 -10.35 -8.99
CA SER A 47 -0.36 -9.52 -7.88
C SER A 47 1.02 -9.96 -7.39
N THR A 48 1.81 -9.00 -6.90
CA THR A 48 3.10 -9.25 -6.27
C THR A 48 2.89 -9.86 -4.89
N THR A 49 3.27 -11.12 -4.71
CA THR A 49 3.13 -11.81 -3.42
C THR A 49 4.37 -11.69 -2.56
N ARG A 50 4.24 -11.99 -1.26
CA ARG A 50 5.36 -12.05 -0.31
C ARG A 50 6.44 -13.03 -0.76
N GLU A 51 6.05 -14.20 -1.26
CA GLU A 51 6.97 -15.21 -1.78
C GLU A 51 7.70 -14.73 -3.04
N HIS A 52 7.00 -14.00 -3.91
CA HIS A 52 7.62 -13.38 -5.08
C HIS A 52 8.72 -12.41 -4.64
N LEU A 53 8.44 -11.50 -3.69
CA LEU A 53 9.44 -10.56 -3.20
C LEU A 53 10.62 -11.24 -2.49
N LEU A 54 10.36 -12.29 -1.70
CA LEU A 54 11.44 -13.07 -1.08
C LEU A 54 12.37 -13.70 -2.14
N LYS A 55 11.80 -14.16 -3.26
CA LYS A 55 12.57 -14.68 -4.39
C LYS A 55 13.40 -13.57 -5.06
N GLU A 56 12.80 -12.42 -5.33
CA GLU A 56 13.49 -11.27 -5.94
C GLU A 56 14.63 -10.75 -5.05
N PHE A 57 14.41 -10.69 -3.73
CA PHE A 57 15.45 -10.36 -2.76
C PHE A 57 16.62 -11.36 -2.86
N LYS A 58 16.33 -12.66 -2.83
CA LYS A 58 17.37 -13.69 -2.94
C LYS A 58 18.17 -13.53 -4.23
N GLN A 59 17.50 -13.37 -5.36
CA GLN A 59 18.14 -13.19 -6.66
C GLN A 59 19.05 -11.95 -6.69
N SER A 60 18.57 -10.84 -6.15
CA SER A 60 19.35 -9.60 -6.03
C SER A 60 20.63 -9.80 -5.20
N ILE A 61 20.52 -10.51 -4.08
CA ILE A 61 21.67 -10.82 -3.21
C ILE A 61 22.69 -11.72 -3.90
N ASP A 62 22.22 -12.74 -4.63
CA ASP A 62 23.07 -13.64 -5.38
C ASP A 62 23.88 -12.86 -6.44
N VAL A 63 23.24 -11.95 -7.18
CA VAL A 63 23.91 -11.05 -8.14
C VAL A 63 24.96 -10.17 -7.46
N ILE A 64 24.63 -9.51 -6.34
CA ILE A 64 25.60 -8.67 -5.62
C ILE A 64 26.81 -9.50 -5.18
N ASN A 65 26.59 -10.72 -4.67
CA ASN A 65 27.66 -11.59 -4.20
C ASN A 65 28.56 -12.09 -5.34
N GLU A 66 28.04 -12.28 -6.55
CA GLU A 66 28.84 -12.59 -7.73
C GLU A 66 29.73 -11.40 -8.14
N CYS A 67 29.21 -10.18 -8.02
CA CYS A 67 29.93 -8.92 -8.32
C CYS A 67 30.96 -8.51 -7.25
N ARG A 68 30.97 -9.14 -6.06
CA ARG A 68 31.84 -8.76 -4.92
C ARG A 68 33.35 -8.78 -5.19
N LYS A 69 33.78 -9.32 -6.33
CA LYS A 69 35.19 -9.37 -6.71
C LYS A 69 35.79 -8.00 -7.05
N GLU A 70 34.98 -6.97 -7.30
CA GLU A 70 35.44 -5.71 -7.90
C GLU A 70 35.17 -4.42 -7.10
N ARG A 71 34.89 -4.53 -5.78
CA ARG A 71 34.37 -3.45 -4.88
C ARG A 71 32.88 -3.21 -5.10
N ILE A 72 32.13 -3.27 -4.00
CA ILE A 72 30.68 -3.03 -4.00
C ILE A 72 30.45 -1.52 -4.02
N ASP A 73 29.51 -1.06 -4.83
CA ASP A 73 29.07 0.34 -4.80
C ASP A 73 28.12 0.62 -3.62
N LEU A 74 27.86 1.90 -3.37
CA LEU A 74 27.04 2.36 -2.25
C LEU A 74 25.59 1.84 -2.29
N VAL A 75 24.98 1.69 -3.47
CA VAL A 75 23.58 1.24 -3.60
C VAL A 75 23.47 -0.23 -3.22
N ASN A 76 24.40 -1.05 -3.72
CA ASN A 76 24.52 -2.45 -3.39
C ASN A 76 24.85 -2.67 -1.90
N GLU A 77 25.77 -1.88 -1.33
CA GLU A 77 26.04 -1.90 0.12
C GLU A 77 24.79 -1.59 0.95
N TYR A 78 24.03 -0.57 0.55
CA TYR A 78 22.80 -0.19 1.23
C TYR A 78 21.73 -1.28 1.16
N TYR A 79 21.52 -1.86 -0.04
CA TYR A 79 20.57 -2.94 -0.24
C TYR A 79 20.91 -4.17 0.61
N LEU A 80 22.18 -4.58 0.61
CA LEU A 80 22.69 -5.67 1.46
C LEU A 80 22.44 -5.41 2.94
N GLY A 81 22.63 -4.16 3.41
CA GLY A 81 22.38 -3.77 4.79
C GLY A 81 20.90 -3.85 5.19
N CYS A 82 19.99 -3.50 4.29
CA CYS A 82 18.55 -3.48 4.56
C CYS A 82 17.89 -4.87 4.45
N TYR A 83 18.41 -5.73 3.57
CA TYR A 83 17.83 -7.03 3.23
C TYR A 83 17.49 -7.94 4.42
N PRO A 84 18.37 -8.16 5.43
CA PRO A 84 18.08 -9.09 6.51
C PRO A 84 16.79 -8.75 7.27
N LEU A 85 16.53 -7.45 7.47
CA LEU A 85 15.35 -6.99 8.18
C LEU A 85 14.09 -7.09 7.32
N LEU A 86 14.14 -6.62 6.08
CA LEU A 86 12.99 -6.69 5.17
C LEU A 86 12.58 -8.13 4.89
N LYS A 87 13.56 -9.02 4.70
CA LYS A 87 13.33 -10.46 4.58
C LYS A 87 12.60 -11.00 5.80
N ARG A 88 13.10 -10.71 7.01
CA ARG A 88 12.48 -11.18 8.26
C ARG A 88 11.02 -10.72 8.37
N LEU A 89 10.73 -9.46 8.05
CA LEU A 89 9.37 -8.93 8.07
C LEU A 89 8.43 -9.70 7.13
N LEU A 90 8.88 -10.00 5.91
CA LEU A 90 8.10 -10.78 4.94
C LEU A 90 7.90 -12.24 5.37
N GLU A 91 8.92 -12.88 5.95
CA GLU A 91 8.83 -14.25 6.46
C GLU A 91 7.87 -14.36 7.67
N GLU A 92 7.95 -13.41 8.61
CA GLU A 92 7.03 -13.34 9.75
C GLU A 92 5.58 -13.12 9.29
N SER A 93 5.40 -12.23 8.31
CA SER A 93 4.10 -11.94 7.70
C SER A 93 3.50 -13.17 7.02
N LEU A 94 4.28 -13.91 6.22
CA LEU A 94 3.86 -15.18 5.61
C LEU A 94 3.41 -16.20 6.66
N SER A 95 4.20 -16.38 7.73
CA SER A 95 3.87 -17.32 8.80
C SER A 95 2.55 -16.97 9.51
N LYS A 96 2.21 -15.68 9.62
CA LYS A 96 0.92 -15.23 10.16
C LYS A 96 -0.22 -15.50 9.18
N GLN A 97 -0.01 -15.26 7.89
CA GLN A 97 -1.01 -15.51 6.85
C GLN A 97 -1.40 -17.00 6.76
N GLU A 98 -0.44 -17.91 6.82
CA GLU A 98 -0.71 -19.37 6.80
C GLU A 98 -1.60 -19.81 7.97
N LYS A 99 -1.48 -19.13 9.11
CA LYS A 99 -2.29 -19.40 10.32
C LYS A 99 -3.70 -18.79 10.21
N SER A 100 -3.88 -17.70 9.45
CA SER A 100 -5.17 -17.04 9.26
C SER A 100 -5.86 -17.54 7.97
N HIS A 101 -6.85 -18.42 8.08
CA HIS A 101 -7.54 -19.06 6.95
C HIS A 101 -8.45 -18.14 6.09
N SER A 102 -8.24 -16.82 6.04
CA SER A 102 -9.26 -15.88 5.52
C SER A 102 -8.79 -14.83 4.53
N ASN A 103 -7.79 -15.12 3.68
CA ASN A 103 -7.45 -14.21 2.58
C ASN A 103 -8.30 -14.52 1.35
N ARG A 104 -9.49 -13.91 1.30
CA ARG A 104 -10.31 -13.89 0.10
C ARG A 104 -9.78 -12.83 -0.86
N ASN A 105 -9.65 -13.23 -2.11
CA ASN A 105 -9.23 -12.34 -3.18
C ASN A 105 -10.45 -11.74 -3.86
N TYR A 106 -10.39 -10.44 -4.07
CA TYR A 106 -11.38 -9.61 -4.72
C TYR A 106 -10.70 -8.80 -5.81
N LEU A 107 -11.46 -8.42 -6.83
CA LEU A 107 -10.97 -7.41 -7.75
C LEU A 107 -10.80 -6.09 -6.98
N ILE A 108 -9.63 -5.46 -7.11
CA ILE A 108 -9.22 -4.22 -6.43
C ILE A 108 -8.48 -3.28 -7.40
N HIS A 109 -8.31 -2.01 -7.04
CA HIS A 109 -7.71 -0.95 -7.86
C HIS A 109 -6.18 -0.94 -7.88
N ARG A 110 -5.54 -1.34 -6.78
CA ARG A 110 -4.10 -1.31 -6.46
C ARG A 110 -3.43 0.07 -6.41
N ASN A 111 -4.14 1.15 -6.69
CA ASN A 111 -3.52 2.47 -6.81
C ASN A 111 -4.40 3.61 -6.29
N ILE A 112 -5.08 3.40 -5.16
CA ILE A 112 -5.93 4.44 -4.56
C ILE A 112 -5.05 5.47 -3.84
N ARG A 113 -4.62 6.50 -4.57
CA ARG A 113 -3.80 7.62 -4.09
C ARG A 113 -4.55 8.94 -4.27
N PRO A 114 -4.11 10.05 -3.65
CA PRO A 114 -4.79 11.34 -3.79
C PRO A 114 -4.99 11.78 -5.25
N SER A 115 -4.02 11.51 -6.12
CA SER A 115 -4.10 11.78 -7.56
C SER A 115 -5.14 10.95 -8.32
N LYS A 116 -5.74 9.94 -7.68
CA LYS A 116 -6.78 9.08 -8.27
C LYS A 116 -8.17 9.37 -7.72
N ILE A 117 -8.29 10.34 -6.81
CA ILE A 117 -9.56 10.75 -6.22
C ILE A 117 -10.01 12.08 -6.85
N ILE A 118 -11.24 12.12 -7.35
CA ILE A 118 -11.86 13.35 -7.86
C ILE A 118 -12.62 14.04 -6.73
N TRP A 119 -12.31 15.32 -6.52
CA TRP A 119 -12.94 16.18 -5.52
C TRP A 119 -13.80 17.25 -6.18
N SER A 120 -15.04 17.41 -5.73
CA SER A 120 -15.90 18.52 -6.12
C SER A 120 -15.84 19.60 -5.04
N SER A 121 -15.43 20.81 -5.44
CA SER A 121 -15.50 22.01 -4.60
C SER A 121 -16.78 22.78 -4.94
N ASN A 122 -17.90 22.44 -4.30
CA ASN A 122 -19.11 23.26 -4.37
C ASN A 122 -19.31 23.93 -3.00
N ASN A 123 -19.02 25.24 -2.95
CA ASN A 123 -19.38 26.22 -1.92
C ASN A 123 -19.47 25.67 -0.47
N GLU A 124 -18.33 25.39 0.15
CA GLU A 124 -18.14 25.05 1.59
C GLU A 124 -18.14 23.56 1.97
N ASN A 125 -18.40 22.63 1.04
CA ASN A 125 -18.21 21.19 1.30
C ASN A 125 -17.40 20.55 0.17
N ASP A 126 -16.12 20.33 0.42
CA ASP A 126 -15.32 19.43 -0.41
C ASP A 126 -15.94 18.03 -0.36
N GLN A 127 -16.42 17.56 -1.51
CA GLN A 127 -17.00 16.23 -1.65
C GLN A 127 -16.13 15.38 -2.53
N ILE A 128 -15.96 14.12 -2.16
CA ILE A 128 -15.35 13.13 -3.04
C ILE A 128 -16.42 12.59 -3.97
N ILE A 129 -16.16 12.70 -5.27
CA ILE A 129 -17.14 12.38 -6.31
C ILE A 129 -16.75 11.20 -7.20
N GLY A 130 -15.53 10.66 -7.05
CA GLY A 130 -15.16 9.44 -7.77
C GLY A 130 -13.71 9.01 -7.59
N ILE A 131 -13.44 7.81 -8.11
CA ILE A 131 -12.12 7.21 -8.28
C ILE A 131 -11.87 7.08 -9.79
N ILE A 132 -10.64 7.34 -10.23
CA ILE A 132 -10.22 7.22 -11.64
C ILE A 132 -9.00 6.32 -11.80
N ASP A 133 -8.72 5.96 -13.04
CA ASP A 133 -7.51 5.26 -13.49
C ASP A 133 -7.46 3.76 -13.14
N PHE A 134 -8.36 3.01 -13.77
CA PHE A 134 -8.59 1.57 -13.53
C PHE A 134 -7.65 0.64 -14.31
N GLU A 135 -6.49 1.11 -14.76
CA GLU A 135 -5.57 0.28 -15.56
C GLU A 135 -4.91 -0.85 -14.75
N ASN A 136 -4.89 -0.74 -13.42
CA ASN A 136 -4.18 -1.65 -12.51
C ASN A 136 -5.08 -2.66 -11.77
N LEU A 137 -6.30 -2.89 -12.29
CA LEU A 137 -7.26 -3.81 -11.68
C LEU A 137 -6.70 -5.24 -11.55
N ASN A 138 -6.75 -5.79 -10.35
CA ASN A 138 -6.21 -7.13 -10.04
C ASN A 138 -6.98 -7.83 -8.90
N TYR A 139 -6.86 -9.16 -8.81
CA TYR A 139 -7.37 -9.94 -7.69
C TYR A 139 -6.38 -9.97 -6.53
N ASP A 140 -6.77 -9.41 -5.39
CA ASP A 140 -6.02 -9.41 -4.14
C ASP A 140 -6.96 -9.17 -2.94
N THR A 141 -6.42 -9.08 -1.73
CA THR A 141 -7.19 -8.67 -0.56
C THR A 141 -7.64 -7.21 -0.67
N LEU A 142 -8.82 -6.88 -0.12
CA LEU A 142 -9.28 -5.48 -0.02
C LEU A 142 -8.30 -4.63 0.81
N TRP A 143 -7.57 -5.26 1.72
CA TRP A 143 -6.57 -4.64 2.58
C TRP A 143 -5.42 -4.04 1.80
N ARG A 144 -5.11 -4.57 0.62
CA ARG A 144 -4.09 -4.02 -0.29
C ARG A 144 -4.46 -2.62 -0.77
N ASP A 145 -5.71 -2.42 -1.19
CA ASP A 145 -6.20 -1.08 -1.60
C ASP A 145 -6.20 -0.11 -0.42
N LEU A 146 -6.61 -0.58 0.75
CA LEU A 146 -6.61 0.24 1.96
C LEU A 146 -5.19 0.59 2.42
N ALA A 147 -4.21 -0.31 2.25
CA ALA A 147 -2.82 -0.05 2.56
C ALA A 147 -2.23 1.05 1.67
N VAL A 148 -2.46 0.99 0.36
CA VAL A 148 -2.02 2.04 -0.58
C VAL A 148 -2.68 3.38 -0.24
N CYS A 149 -3.99 3.37 0.04
CA CYS A 149 -4.73 4.55 0.45
C CYS A 149 -4.20 5.12 1.78
N LEU A 150 -4.20 4.35 2.85
CA LEU A 150 -3.83 4.87 4.17
C LEU A 150 -2.35 5.27 4.24
N SER A 151 -1.45 4.58 3.54
CA SER A 151 -0.04 4.97 3.46
C SER A 151 0.20 6.31 2.74
N THR A 152 -0.76 6.79 1.95
CA THR A 152 -0.69 8.10 1.27
C THR A 152 -1.53 9.18 1.96
N PHE A 153 -2.70 8.84 2.49
CA PHE A 153 -3.65 9.79 3.09
C PHE A 153 -3.41 10.04 4.59
N CYS A 154 -2.76 9.12 5.29
CA CYS A 154 -2.51 9.20 6.75
C CYS A 154 -1.03 9.36 7.10
N THR A 155 -0.12 9.39 6.12
CA THR A 155 1.31 9.59 6.36
C THR A 155 1.71 11.05 6.10
N SER A 156 2.47 11.66 7.01
CA SER A 156 2.96 13.02 6.81
C SER A 156 3.84 13.13 5.55
N SER A 157 3.69 14.20 4.76
CA SER A 157 4.51 14.46 3.55
C SER A 157 5.92 15.01 3.89
N SER A 158 6.26 15.04 5.18
CA SER A 158 7.53 15.47 5.75
C SER A 158 8.57 14.33 5.70
N PRO A 159 9.89 14.60 5.72
CA PRO A 159 10.93 13.56 5.73
C PRO A 159 10.81 12.53 6.88
N SER A 160 9.99 12.82 7.90
CA SER A 160 9.62 11.86 8.94
C SER A 160 8.44 11.00 8.45
N ILE A 161 8.65 9.69 8.28
CA ILE A 161 7.59 8.73 7.95
C ILE A 161 6.77 8.48 9.22
N ILE A 162 5.88 9.42 9.52
CA ILE A 162 4.97 9.33 10.66
C ILE A 162 3.58 9.12 10.07
N THR A 163 3.01 7.95 10.32
CA THR A 163 1.62 7.67 10.01
C THR A 163 0.77 8.02 11.21
N ASP A 164 -0.30 8.76 10.98
CA ASP A 164 -1.29 9.06 12.00
C ASP A 164 -2.22 7.84 12.17
N VAL A 165 -1.95 7.08 13.23
CA VAL A 165 -2.67 5.84 13.57
C VAL A 165 -4.13 6.12 13.92
N ASP A 166 -4.43 7.24 14.57
CA ASP A 166 -5.80 7.59 14.95
C ASP A 166 -6.64 7.87 13.71
N ARG A 167 -6.07 8.57 12.73
CA ARG A 167 -6.70 8.79 11.42
C ARG A 167 -6.93 7.50 10.64
N MET A 168 -5.98 6.56 10.69
CA MET A 168 -6.18 5.23 10.11
C MET A 168 -7.36 4.51 10.78
N ARG A 169 -7.44 4.56 12.12
CA ARG A 169 -8.52 3.92 12.89
C ARG A 169 -9.88 4.51 12.56
N ILE A 170 -10.00 5.84 12.49
CA ILE A 170 -11.22 6.53 12.05
C ILE A 170 -11.68 6.01 10.68
N PHE A 171 -10.75 5.97 9.71
CA PHE A 171 -11.05 5.48 8.37
C PHE A 171 -11.50 4.02 8.39
N ILE A 172 -10.75 3.15 9.07
CA ILE A 172 -11.02 1.69 9.10
C ILE A 172 -12.36 1.41 9.77
N SER A 173 -12.66 2.08 10.88
CA SER A 173 -13.92 1.94 11.59
C SER A 173 -15.11 2.30 10.69
N GLU A 174 -15.01 3.41 9.96
CA GLU A 174 -16.06 3.80 9.02
C GLU A 174 -16.17 2.83 7.84
N TYR A 175 -15.04 2.46 7.23
CA TYR A 175 -15.01 1.50 6.12
C TYR A 175 -15.67 0.18 6.53
N MET A 176 -15.36 -0.34 7.72
CA MET A 176 -15.92 -1.58 8.25
C MET A 176 -17.43 -1.50 8.47
N LYS A 177 -17.96 -0.37 8.96
CA LYS A 177 -19.42 -0.16 9.08
C LYS A 177 -20.11 -0.26 7.73
N GLN A 178 -19.53 0.33 6.69
CA GLN A 178 -20.12 0.36 5.36
C GLN A 178 -20.03 -0.99 4.63
N ILE A 179 -18.88 -1.67 4.73
CA ILE A 179 -18.64 -2.93 4.02
C ILE A 179 -19.38 -4.11 4.66
N SER A 180 -19.57 -4.10 5.99
CA SER A 180 -20.24 -5.17 6.76
C SER A 180 -21.75 -5.25 6.48
N GLY A 181 -22.35 -4.16 6.00
CA GLY A 181 -23.74 -4.14 5.52
C GLY A 181 -23.92 -4.59 4.07
N GLY A 182 -22.85 -4.98 3.37
CA GLY A 182 -22.86 -5.31 1.93
C GLY A 182 -22.55 -6.78 1.59
N VAL A 183 -22.25 -7.03 0.32
CA VAL A 183 -22.03 -8.38 -0.27
C VAL A 183 -20.73 -9.05 0.23
N ALA A 184 -19.81 -8.29 0.83
CA ALA A 184 -18.53 -8.77 1.30
C ALA A 184 -18.63 -9.35 2.72
N LYS A 185 -18.25 -10.61 2.91
CA LYS A 185 -18.09 -11.21 4.26
C LYS A 185 -16.81 -10.73 4.94
N VAL A 186 -16.74 -9.43 5.27
CA VAL A 186 -15.77 -8.83 6.20
C VAL A 186 -16.19 -9.06 7.66
N SER A 187 -17.41 -9.54 7.86
CA SER A 187 -18.16 -9.56 9.13
C SER A 187 -17.57 -10.42 10.26
N SER A 188 -16.53 -11.22 10.03
CA SER A 188 -15.93 -12.07 11.07
C SER A 188 -14.67 -11.48 11.70
N GLN A 189 -14.15 -10.38 11.17
CA GLN A 189 -12.91 -9.76 11.66
C GLN A 189 -13.23 -8.54 12.52
N THR A 190 -12.49 -8.38 13.62
CA THR A 190 -12.51 -7.20 14.47
C THR A 190 -11.76 -6.03 13.81
N GLU A 191 -12.05 -4.81 14.26
CA GLU A 191 -11.34 -3.60 13.79
C GLU A 191 -9.83 -3.72 13.99
N GLN A 192 -9.40 -4.28 15.13
CA GLN A 192 -7.99 -4.49 15.44
C GLN A 192 -7.32 -5.51 14.51
N GLU A 193 -8.01 -6.60 14.16
CA GLU A 193 -7.49 -7.57 13.19
C GLU A 193 -7.35 -6.96 11.79
N VAL A 194 -8.36 -6.21 11.34
CA VAL A 194 -8.29 -5.50 10.05
C VAL A 194 -7.17 -4.46 10.05
N PHE A 195 -7.00 -3.71 11.13
CA PHE A 195 -5.90 -2.77 11.29
C PHE A 195 -4.54 -3.46 11.17
N HIS A 196 -4.34 -4.60 11.84
CA HIS A 196 -3.10 -5.38 11.71
C HIS A 196 -2.84 -5.86 10.29
N LEU A 197 -3.88 -6.34 9.58
CA LEU A 197 -3.75 -6.78 8.19
C LEU A 197 -3.37 -5.64 7.27
N ILE A 198 -3.95 -4.45 7.46
CA ILE A 198 -3.61 -3.27 6.67
C ILE A 198 -2.17 -2.84 6.93
N VAL A 199 -1.71 -2.81 8.18
CA VAL A 199 -0.32 -2.47 8.50
C VAL A 199 0.65 -3.46 7.86
N ASP A 200 0.33 -4.75 7.91
CA ASP A 200 1.12 -5.80 7.25
C ASP A 200 1.17 -5.61 5.72
N GLU A 201 0.05 -5.24 5.10
CA GLU A 201 0.00 -4.88 3.68
C GLU A 201 0.79 -3.60 3.34
N ILE A 202 0.82 -2.60 4.23
CA ILE A 202 1.65 -1.40 4.05
C ILE A 202 3.14 -1.78 4.03
N ILE A 203 3.57 -2.66 4.93
CA ILE A 203 4.94 -3.18 4.94
C ILE A 203 5.23 -3.91 3.63
N LEU A 204 4.29 -4.75 3.16
CA LEU A 204 4.44 -5.44 1.88
C LEU A 204 4.56 -4.47 0.69
N CYS A 205 3.74 -3.42 0.64
CA CYS A 205 3.85 -2.36 -0.38
C CYS A 205 5.23 -1.68 -0.33
N ALA A 206 5.72 -1.34 0.86
CA ALA A 206 7.03 -0.73 1.02
C ALA A 206 8.17 -1.66 0.55
N CYS A 207 8.08 -2.97 0.82
CA CYS A 207 9.03 -3.95 0.29
C CYS A 207 8.94 -4.08 -1.25
N GLU A 208 7.74 -4.04 -1.83
CA GLU A 208 7.54 -4.06 -3.29
C GLU A 208 8.21 -2.85 -3.93
N ASP A 209 7.94 -1.64 -3.44
CA ASP A 209 8.54 -0.41 -3.94
C ASP A 209 10.07 -0.43 -3.75
N PHE A 210 10.58 -0.83 -2.59
CA PHE A 210 12.03 -0.96 -2.34
C PHE A 210 12.71 -1.90 -3.36
N THR A 211 12.09 -3.05 -3.62
CA THR A 211 12.60 -4.03 -4.59
C THR A 211 12.57 -3.48 -6.00
N PHE A 212 11.49 -2.77 -6.36
CA PHE A 212 11.35 -2.15 -7.67
C PHE A 212 12.40 -1.06 -7.92
N ILE A 213 12.66 -0.18 -6.95
CA ILE A 213 13.71 0.85 -7.07
C ILE A 213 15.09 0.20 -7.28
N TYR A 214 15.38 -0.88 -6.57
CA TYR A 214 16.63 -1.61 -6.75
C TYR A 214 16.69 -2.32 -8.11
N TRP A 215 15.58 -2.88 -8.58
CA TRP A 215 15.50 -3.44 -9.93
C TRP A 215 15.78 -2.37 -11.00
N GLN A 216 15.27 -1.14 -10.83
CA GLN A 216 15.60 -0.01 -11.72
C GLN A 216 17.10 0.29 -11.70
N TYR A 217 17.74 0.29 -10.53
CA TYR A 217 19.19 0.45 -10.45
C TYR A 217 19.96 -0.59 -11.29
N GLN A 218 19.52 -1.85 -11.25
CA GLN A 218 20.18 -2.95 -11.95
C GLN A 218 19.90 -2.98 -13.46
N HIS A 219 18.72 -2.56 -13.91
CA HIS A 219 18.26 -2.80 -15.29
C HIS A 219 17.88 -1.54 -16.08
N GLN A 220 17.59 -0.44 -15.40
CA GLN A 220 17.08 0.82 -15.96
C GLN A 220 17.69 2.01 -15.20
N ASN A 221 19.01 2.09 -15.21
CA ASN A 221 19.74 3.06 -14.38
C ASN A 221 19.35 4.52 -14.70
N GLU A 222 18.87 4.80 -15.91
CA GLU A 222 18.32 6.08 -16.33
C GLU A 222 16.98 6.45 -15.63
N LEU A 223 16.24 5.46 -15.14
CA LEU A 223 15.00 5.61 -14.37
C LEU A 223 15.21 5.41 -12.86
N PHE A 224 16.44 5.15 -12.42
CA PHE A 224 16.75 4.93 -11.02
C PHE A 224 16.48 6.19 -10.20
N GLN A 225 15.59 6.06 -9.21
CA GLN A 225 15.13 7.18 -8.38
C GLN A 225 16.13 7.56 -7.27
N GLY A 226 17.28 6.89 -7.20
CA GLY A 226 18.35 7.17 -6.25
C GLY A 226 18.21 6.44 -4.91
N ILE A 227 19.31 6.41 -4.16
CA ILE A 227 19.38 5.74 -2.85
C ILE A 227 18.40 6.30 -1.82
N LYS A 228 18.04 7.59 -1.92
CA LYS A 228 17.05 8.21 -1.02
C LYS A 228 15.66 7.59 -1.16
N ALA A 229 15.29 7.13 -2.35
CA ALA A 229 14.03 6.43 -2.56
C ALA A 229 14.04 5.04 -1.90
N LEU A 230 15.15 4.30 -2.00
CA LEU A 230 15.34 3.05 -1.25
C LEU A 230 15.25 3.29 0.26
N GLU A 231 15.94 4.31 0.75
CA GLU A 231 15.95 4.67 2.17
C GLU A 231 14.56 5.02 2.68
N PHE A 232 13.78 5.74 1.87
CA PHE A 232 12.40 6.08 2.20
C PHE A 232 11.53 4.83 2.39
N TYR A 233 11.53 3.90 1.44
CA TYR A 233 10.69 2.70 1.54
C TYR A 233 11.17 1.74 2.63
N TYR A 234 12.49 1.62 2.83
CA TYR A 234 13.04 0.86 3.95
C TYR A 234 12.58 1.43 5.31
N LYS A 235 12.74 2.74 5.51
CA LYS A 235 12.30 3.42 6.75
C LYS A 235 10.79 3.32 6.95
N ARG A 236 9.99 3.30 5.87
CA ARG A 236 8.53 3.12 5.93
C ARG A 236 8.16 1.75 6.46
N ALA A 237 8.77 0.69 5.93
CA ALA A 237 8.55 -0.66 6.40
C ALA A 237 8.92 -0.78 7.88
N LEU A 238 10.07 -0.21 8.26
CA LEU A 238 10.55 -0.25 9.65
C LEU A 238 9.62 0.48 10.62
N TRP A 239 9.19 1.70 10.28
CA TRP A 239 8.31 2.48 11.13
C TRP A 239 7.01 1.74 11.43
N HIS A 240 6.38 1.16 10.40
CA HIS A 240 5.12 0.41 10.58
C HIS A 240 5.32 -0.87 11.38
N ALA A 241 6.43 -1.59 11.18
CA ALA A 241 6.76 -2.78 11.96
C ALA A 241 6.98 -2.46 13.46
N GLU A 242 7.56 -1.30 13.77
CA GLU A 242 7.97 -0.95 15.13
C GLU A 242 6.95 -0.10 15.91
N HIS A 243 6.12 0.68 15.24
CA HIS A 243 5.31 1.73 15.87
C HIS A 243 3.80 1.58 15.63
N ALA A 244 3.37 1.12 14.45
CA ALA A 244 1.95 1.07 14.14
C ALA A 244 1.20 -0.02 14.94
N LEU A 245 1.90 -1.06 15.39
CA LEU A 245 1.33 -2.22 16.09
C LEU A 245 1.48 -2.16 17.62
N LYS A 246 2.01 -1.06 18.18
CA LYS A 246 2.12 -0.84 19.63
C LYS A 246 0.90 -0.09 20.16
#